data_AF-A0A529JX20-F1
#
_entry.id   AF-A0A529JX20-F1
#
_cell.length_a   1.000
_cell.length_b   1.000
_cell.length_c   1.000
_cell.angle_alpha   90.00
_cell.angle_beta   90.00
_cell.angle_gamma   90.00
#
_symmetry.space_group_name_H-M   'P 1'
#
loop_
_entity.id
_entity.type
_entity.pdbx_description
1 polymer ?
#
loop_
_entity_poly.entity_id
_entity_poly.type
_entity_poly.pdbx_seq_one_letter_code
_entity_poly.pdbx_strand_id
1 'polypeptide(L)'
;AQGKLTGRHHIAFQAKDRAMVDAFYKAGLEAGGTDNGAPGERQHYHPGYYAAFLLDPDGNNIEAVFHGPANRSAASVKITF
;
A
#
# COMPACT_ATOMS: atom_id res chain seq x y z
N ALA A 1 -7.85 21.75 -2.37
CA ALA A 1 -6.80 22.08 -3.35
C ALA A 1 -7.32 21.69 -4.75
N GLN A 2 -7.22 22.59 -5.74
CA GLN A 2 -7.68 22.38 -7.13
C GLN A 2 -6.50 21.93 -8.02
N GLY A 3 -5.84 20.84 -7.65
CA GLY A 3 -4.81 20.23 -8.49
C GLY A 3 -5.45 19.46 -9.66
N LYS A 4 -4.78 19.40 -10.81
CA LYS A 4 -5.17 18.49 -11.90
C LYS A 4 -4.80 17.06 -11.49
N LEU A 5 -5.74 16.13 -11.61
CA LEU A 5 -5.48 14.71 -11.31
C LEU A 5 -4.31 14.20 -12.16
N THR A 6 -3.34 13.60 -11.48
CA THR A 6 -2.20 12.94 -12.10
C THR A 6 -2.33 11.44 -11.88
N GLY A 7 -3.07 10.75 -12.74
CA GLY A 7 -3.02 9.28 -12.75
C GLY A 7 -1.58 8.82 -13.05
N ARG A 8 -1.22 7.61 -12.57
CA ARG A 8 0.05 6.88 -12.76
C ARG A 8 1.11 6.98 -11.64
N HIS A 9 0.86 7.63 -10.51
CA HIS A 9 1.79 7.49 -9.38
C HIS A 9 1.66 6.10 -8.75
N HIS A 10 2.79 5.51 -8.40
CA HIS A 10 2.85 4.31 -7.57
C HIS A 10 3.53 4.68 -6.25
N ILE A 11 2.81 4.48 -5.16
CA ILE A 11 3.29 4.75 -3.81
C ILE A 11 3.09 3.47 -2.99
N ALA A 12 4.18 2.94 -2.44
CA ALA A 12 4.18 1.76 -1.60
C ALA A 12 4.47 2.13 -0.15
N PHE A 13 3.54 1.76 0.74
CA PHE A 13 3.69 1.89 2.18
C PHE A 13 4.17 0.56 2.77
N GLN A 14 5.22 0.62 3.59
CA GLN A 14 5.72 -0.57 4.26
C GLN A 14 4.80 -1.00 5.40
N ALA A 15 4.17 -2.16 5.24
CA ALA A 15 3.38 -2.83 6.27
C ALA A 15 4.29 -3.48 7.33
N LYS A 16 3.76 -3.65 8.54
CA LYS A 16 4.49 -4.31 9.64
C LYS A 16 4.46 -5.85 9.55
N ASP A 17 3.40 -6.39 8.97
CA ASP A 17 3.11 -7.82 8.83
C ASP A 17 2.07 -8.03 7.72
N ARG A 18 1.76 -9.31 7.40
CA ARG A 18 0.74 -9.68 6.39
C ARG A 18 -0.66 -9.22 6.79
N ALA A 19 -1.01 -9.30 8.09
CA ALA A 19 -2.31 -8.88 8.59
C ALA A 19 -2.59 -7.38 8.36
N MET A 20 -1.55 -6.53 8.42
CA MET A 20 -1.65 -5.12 8.09
C MET A 20 -1.88 -4.87 6.60
N VAL A 21 -1.33 -5.73 5.72
CA VAL A 21 -1.63 -5.68 4.27
C VAL A 21 -3.09 -6.05 4.02
N ASP A 22 -3.61 -7.08 4.68
CA ASP A 22 -5.01 -7.48 4.59
C ASP A 22 -5.96 -6.38 5.10
N ALA A 23 -5.61 -5.79 6.25
CA ALA A 23 -6.38 -4.69 6.84
C ALA A 23 -6.38 -3.43 5.95
N PHE A 24 -5.23 -3.09 5.35
CA PHE A 24 -5.13 -2.01 4.36
C PHE A 24 -6.08 -2.25 3.18
N TYR A 25 -6.04 -3.45 2.60
CA TYR A 25 -6.84 -3.78 1.43
C TYR A 25 -8.34 -3.68 1.73
N LYS A 26 -8.79 -4.28 2.83
CA LYS A 26 -10.19 -4.21 3.25
C LYS A 26 -10.64 -2.76 3.49
N ALA A 27 -9.88 -2.00 4.26
CA ALA A 27 -10.21 -0.62 4.58
C ALA A 27 -10.23 0.28 3.33
N GLY A 28 -9.29 0.06 2.40
CA GLY A 28 -9.23 0.84 1.17
C GLY A 28 -10.40 0.55 0.23
N LEU A 29 -10.86 -0.70 0.12
CA LEU A 29 -12.09 -1.03 -0.61
C LEU A 29 -13.32 -0.39 0.04
N GLU A 30 -13.45 -0.44 1.37
CA GLU A 30 -14.54 0.20 2.12
C GLU A 30 -14.54 1.73 1.94
N ALA A 31 -13.37 2.33 1.73
CA ALA A 31 -13.20 3.77 1.47
C ALA A 31 -13.43 4.18 0.01
N GLY A 32 -13.79 3.25 -0.88
CA GLY A 32 -14.05 3.53 -2.30
C GLY A 32 -12.84 3.37 -3.24
N GLY A 33 -11.74 2.81 -2.75
CA GLY A 33 -10.65 2.35 -3.60
C GLY A 33 -11.09 1.19 -4.50
N THR A 34 -10.47 1.07 -5.67
CA THR A 34 -10.75 -0.02 -6.61
C THR A 34 -9.68 -1.09 -6.52
N ASP A 35 -10.06 -2.37 -6.55
CA ASP A 35 -9.10 -3.47 -6.58
C ASP A 35 -8.12 -3.35 -7.76
N ASN A 36 -6.83 -3.50 -7.46
CA ASN A 36 -5.76 -3.58 -8.45
C ASN A 36 -4.81 -4.76 -8.18
N GLY A 37 -5.21 -5.67 -7.27
CA GLY A 37 -4.41 -6.80 -6.84
C GLY A 37 -4.66 -7.13 -5.37
N ALA A 38 -5.52 -8.12 -5.14
CA ALA A 38 -5.82 -8.65 -3.81
C ALA A 38 -4.57 -9.08 -3.01
N PRO A 39 -4.63 -9.09 -1.66
CA PRO A 39 -3.52 -9.49 -0.81
C PRO A 39 -2.96 -10.86 -1.21
N GLY A 40 -1.64 -10.94 -1.39
CA GLY A 40 -0.99 -12.20 -1.70
C GLY A 40 0.51 -12.08 -1.88
N GLU A 41 1.17 -13.24 -1.99
CA GLU A 41 2.59 -13.28 -2.32
C GLU A 41 2.84 -12.87 -3.77
N ARG A 42 3.91 -12.10 -3.98
CA ARG A 42 4.42 -11.69 -5.29
C ARG A 42 5.78 -12.35 -5.50
N GLN A 43 5.77 -13.67 -5.66
CA GLN A 43 6.99 -14.50 -5.73
C GLN A 43 7.92 -14.10 -6.90
N HIS A 44 7.38 -13.45 -7.94
CA HIS A 44 8.13 -12.93 -9.08
C HIS A 44 8.95 -11.66 -8.76
N TYR A 45 8.72 -11.00 -7.61
CA TYR A 45 9.55 -9.88 -7.16
C TYR A 45 10.73 -10.37 -6.32
N HIS A 46 10.44 -10.99 -5.17
CA HIS A 46 11.39 -11.76 -4.37
C HIS A 46 10.65 -12.59 -3.31
N PRO A 47 11.27 -13.62 -2.72
CA PRO A 47 10.68 -14.39 -1.63
C PRO A 47 10.25 -13.50 -0.46
N GLY A 48 9.06 -13.78 0.11
CA GLY A 48 8.52 -13.04 1.25
C GLY A 48 7.81 -11.73 0.93
N TYR A 49 7.79 -11.29 -0.34
CA TYR A 49 7.04 -10.11 -0.78
C TYR A 49 5.53 -10.38 -0.72
N TYR A 50 4.86 -9.90 0.32
CA TYR A 50 3.41 -10.00 0.48
C TYR A 50 2.78 -8.62 0.37
N ALA A 51 1.89 -8.41 -0.60
CA ALA A 51 1.37 -7.08 -0.91
C ALA A 51 -0.08 -7.10 -1.39
N ALA A 52 -0.70 -5.92 -1.32
CA ALA A 52 -2.01 -5.62 -1.88
C ALA A 52 -1.99 -4.25 -2.55
N PHE A 53 -2.80 -4.10 -3.60
CA PHE A 53 -2.80 -2.93 -4.48
C PHE A 53 -4.23 -2.41 -4.66
N LEU A 54 -4.39 -1.10 -4.57
CA LEU A 54 -5.66 -0.41 -4.82
C LEU A 54 -5.41 0.79 -5.72
N LEU A 55 -6.36 1.09 -6.61
CA LEU A 55 -6.44 2.40 -7.22
C LEU A 55 -7.20 3.35 -6.28
N ASP A 56 -6.61 4.50 -5.98
CA ASP A 56 -7.30 5.59 -5.28
C ASP A 56 -8.27 6.34 -6.22
N PRO A 57 -9.11 7.25 -5.71
CA PRO A 57 -10.06 8.01 -6.53
C PRO A 57 -9.43 8.88 -7.62
N ASP A 58 -8.14 9.18 -7.50
CA ASP A 58 -7.37 9.97 -8.46
C ASP A 58 -6.66 9.08 -9.51
N GLY A 59 -6.77 7.75 -9.37
CA GLY A 59 -6.17 6.76 -10.26
C GLY A 59 -4.70 6.45 -9.96
N ASN A 60 -4.21 6.75 -8.75
CA ASN A 60 -2.88 6.34 -8.30
C ASN A 60 -2.90 4.88 -7.84
N ASN A 61 -1.80 4.15 -8.11
CA ASN A 61 -1.60 2.80 -7.61
C ASN A 61 -1.02 2.85 -6.19
N ILE A 62 -1.84 2.59 -5.18
CA ILE A 62 -1.45 2.59 -3.79
C ILE A 62 -1.22 1.16 -3.33
N GLU A 63 -0.05 0.91 -2.76
CA GLU A 63 0.37 -0.40 -2.30
C GLU A 63 0.62 -0.41 -0.79
N ALA A 64 0.22 -1.49 -0.13
CA ALA A 64 0.81 -1.89 1.15
C ALA A 64 1.61 -3.17 0.96
N VAL A 65 2.86 -3.15 1.41
CA VAL A 65 3.81 -4.25 1.20
C VAL A 65 4.53 -4.65 2.48
N PHE A 66 4.61 -5.96 2.72
CA PHE A 66 5.45 -6.58 3.72
C PHE A 66 6.56 -7.38 3.01
N HIS A 67 7.81 -6.98 3.23
CA HIS A 67 8.99 -7.66 2.64
C HIS A 67 9.55 -8.79 3.52
N GLY A 68 8.92 -9.07 4.67
CA GLY A 68 9.51 -9.84 5.76
C GLY A 68 9.95 -8.95 6.93
N PRO A 69 10.48 -9.56 8.01
CA PRO A 69 10.95 -8.82 9.18
C PRO A 69 12.00 -7.77 8.78
N ALA A 70 11.81 -6.53 9.24
CA ALA A 70 12.71 -5.43 8.95
C ALA A 70 12.99 -4.61 10.23
N ASN A 71 14.24 -4.21 10.41
CA ASN A 71 14.63 -3.27 11.44
C ASN A 71 14.36 -1.84 10.96
N ARG A 72 13.33 -1.21 11.50
CA ARG A 72 12.98 0.17 11.18
C ARG A 72 13.92 1.13 11.91
N SER A 73 14.43 2.14 11.21
CA SER A 73 15.24 3.20 11.84
C SER A 73 14.42 4.14 12.73
N ALA A 74 13.09 4.14 12.58
CA ALA A 74 12.14 4.88 13.41
C ALA A 74 10.80 4.15 13.53
N ALA A 75 10.08 4.37 14.64
CA ALA A 75 8.75 3.77 14.86
C ALA A 75 7.64 4.39 13.98
N SER A 76 7.73 5.70 13.71
CA SER A 76 6.78 6.45 12.86
C SER A 76 7.41 7.75 12.35
N VAL A 77 6.94 8.24 11.21
CA VAL A 77 7.21 9.61 10.73
C VAL A 77 5.97 10.45 11.04
N LYS A 78 6.14 11.54 11.79
CA LYS A 78 5.07 12.51 12.07
C LYS A 78 5.35 13.78 11.29
N ILE A 79 4.44 14.18 10.41
CA ILE A 79 4.50 15.45 9.69
C ILE A 79 3.47 16.38 10.34
N THR A 80 3.92 17.53 10.83
CA THR A 80 3.08 18.59 11.40
C THR A 80 3.20 19.82 10.50
N PHE A 81 2.08 20.50 10.25
CA PHE A 81 2.01 21.74 9.50
C PHE A 81 1.74 22.91 10.43
#